data_AF-A0A3S3VG55-F1
#
_entry.id   AF-A0A3S3VG55-F1
#
_cell.length_a   1.000
_cell.length_b   1.000
_cell.length_c   1.000
_cell.angle_alpha   90.00
_cell.angle_beta   90.00
_cell.angle_gamma   90.00
#
_symmetry.space_group_name_H-M   'P 1'
#
loop_
_entity.id
_entity.type
_entity.pdbx_description
1 polymer ?
#
loop_
_entity_poly.entity_id
_entity_poly.type
_entity_poly.pdbx_seq_one_letter_code
_entity_poly.pdbx_strand_id
1 'polypeptide(L)'
;MSLLKAIVEKLERGAPAGSLVEGLCWRDFEGFAAEIFSENGFAVRRNVRFSSEKKRYEIDVAAFQRPRVMLVDCKHWGVRAGKSSSIRDAAARQRQRADHFDGQLTQVFPDASGWGRASIIPVIVTLHQEAVTEHAGVFVVPVFKLNQFIEEARCGIFDAKEVKLASLREFQH
;
A
#
# COMPACT_ATOMS: atom_id res chain seq x y z
N MET A 1 -17.78 9.08 -10.79
CA MET A 1 -16.80 10.16 -10.56
C MET A 1 -15.78 9.63 -9.57
N SER A 2 -14.49 9.78 -9.84
CA SER A 2 -13.47 9.24 -8.95
C SER A 2 -13.44 10.04 -7.64
N LEU A 3 -12.95 9.44 -6.55
CA LEU A 3 -12.98 10.07 -5.23
C LEU A 3 -12.03 11.28 -5.20
N LEU A 4 -10.88 11.17 -5.86
CA LEU A 4 -9.95 12.27 -6.06
C LEU A 4 -10.63 13.42 -6.80
N LYS A 5 -11.40 13.14 -7.86
CA LYS A 5 -12.14 14.17 -8.59
C LYS A 5 -13.18 14.88 -7.69
N ALA A 6 -13.84 14.15 -6.80
CA ALA A 6 -14.76 14.74 -5.83
C ALA A 6 -14.05 15.58 -4.75
N ILE A 7 -12.87 15.16 -4.30
CA ILE A 7 -12.04 15.91 -3.35
C ILE A 7 -11.48 17.17 -4.00
N VAL A 8 -10.96 17.07 -5.23
CA VAL A 8 -10.46 18.19 -6.03
C VAL A 8 -11.57 19.21 -6.28
N GLU A 9 -12.76 18.77 -6.69
CA GLU A 9 -13.89 19.68 -6.88
C GLU A 9 -14.30 20.40 -5.59
N LYS A 10 -14.21 19.75 -4.44
CA LYS A 10 -14.47 20.40 -3.14
C LYS A 10 -13.35 21.37 -2.73
N LEU A 11 -12.09 21.05 -3.04
CA LEU A 11 -10.95 21.96 -2.85
C LEU A 11 -11.09 23.20 -3.74
N GLU A 12 -11.47 23.03 -5.00
CA GLU A 12 -11.72 24.13 -5.95
C GLU A 12 -12.85 25.05 -5.47
N ARG A 13 -13.82 24.51 -4.71
CA ARG A 13 -14.88 25.28 -4.04
C ARG A 13 -14.44 25.92 -2.72
N GLY A 14 -13.15 25.89 -2.39
CA GLY A 14 -12.57 26.56 -1.21
C GLY A 14 -12.69 25.80 0.10
N ALA A 15 -13.02 24.50 0.08
CA ALA A 15 -13.04 23.71 1.30
C ALA A 15 -11.59 23.50 1.83
N PRO A 16 -11.33 23.68 3.15
CA PRO A 16 -10.00 23.45 3.70
C PRO A 16 -9.55 22.01 3.49
N ALA A 17 -8.35 21.81 2.95
CA ALA A 17 -7.83 20.49 2.64
C ALA A 17 -7.86 19.53 3.84
N GLY A 18 -7.51 20.01 5.04
CA GLY A 18 -7.58 19.20 6.27
C GLY A 18 -9.01 18.69 6.58
N SER A 19 -10.02 19.54 6.40
CA SER A 19 -11.43 19.19 6.68
C SER A 19 -12.01 18.16 5.69
N LEU A 20 -11.48 18.13 4.47
CA LEU A 20 -11.92 17.18 3.44
C LEU A 20 -11.40 15.78 3.69
N VAL A 21 -10.19 15.66 4.22
CA VAL A 21 -9.56 14.35 4.46
C VAL A 21 -9.99 13.78 5.83
N GLU A 22 -10.28 14.62 6.82
CA GLU A 22 -10.88 14.20 8.10
C GLU A 22 -12.35 13.74 7.98
N GLY A 23 -13.06 14.23 6.95
CA GLY A 23 -14.44 13.83 6.65
C GLY A 23 -14.58 12.57 5.79
N LEU A 24 -13.46 11.98 5.33
CA LEU A 24 -13.48 10.71 4.60
C LEU A 24 -13.78 9.59 5.59
N CYS A 25 -14.80 8.78 5.32
CA CYS A 25 -14.95 7.56 6.11
C CYS A 25 -13.76 6.63 5.82
N TRP A 26 -13.48 5.68 6.70
CA TRP A 26 -12.38 4.71 6.54
C TRP A 26 -12.30 4.11 5.11
N ARG A 27 -13.46 3.77 4.54
CA ARG A 27 -13.60 3.17 3.21
C ARG A 27 -13.24 4.13 2.07
N ASP A 28 -13.46 5.43 2.29
CA ASP A 28 -13.08 6.49 1.35
C ASP A 28 -11.56 6.71 1.39
N PHE A 29 -10.94 6.66 2.57
CA PHE A 29 -9.49 6.83 2.70
C PHE A 29 -8.69 5.74 1.96
N GLU A 30 -9.09 4.47 2.09
CA GLU A 30 -8.52 3.38 1.28
C GLU A 30 -8.71 3.60 -0.23
N GLY A 31 -9.90 4.10 -0.62
CA GLY A 31 -10.19 4.42 -2.01
C GLY A 31 -9.31 5.53 -2.55
N PHE A 32 -9.07 6.55 -1.73
CA PHE A 32 -8.20 7.67 -2.06
C PHE A 32 -6.74 7.22 -2.23
N ALA A 33 -6.21 6.40 -1.30
CA ALA A 33 -4.87 5.83 -1.43
C ALA A 33 -4.75 4.97 -2.69
N ALA A 34 -5.74 4.11 -2.98
CA ALA A 34 -5.79 3.29 -4.19
C ALA A 34 -5.81 4.13 -5.48
N GLU A 35 -6.52 5.25 -5.47
CA GLU A 35 -6.58 6.16 -6.61
C GLU A 35 -5.23 6.85 -6.85
N ILE A 36 -4.55 7.31 -5.79
CA ILE A 36 -3.17 7.84 -5.90
C ILE A 36 -2.24 6.83 -6.59
N PHE A 37 -2.26 5.56 -6.18
CA PHE A 37 -1.45 4.53 -6.86
C PHE A 37 -1.85 4.33 -8.33
N SER A 38 -3.16 4.34 -8.63
CA SER A 38 -3.68 4.15 -9.99
C SER A 38 -3.27 5.29 -10.92
N GLU A 39 -3.37 6.55 -10.45
CA GLU A 39 -2.91 7.74 -11.18
C GLU A 39 -1.40 7.74 -11.41
N ASN A 40 -0.64 7.06 -10.53
CA ASN A 40 0.79 6.79 -10.71
C ASN A 40 1.07 5.56 -11.60
N GLY A 41 0.08 5.02 -12.31
CA GLY A 41 0.27 3.93 -13.27
C GLY A 41 0.54 2.57 -12.62
N PHE A 42 0.15 2.35 -11.37
CA PHE A 42 0.09 1.02 -10.78
C PHE A 42 -1.24 0.34 -11.15
N ALA A 43 -1.20 -0.97 -11.38
CA ALA A 43 -2.42 -1.77 -11.31
C ALA A 43 -2.79 -1.96 -9.84
N VAL A 44 -4.03 -1.67 -9.45
CA VAL A 44 -4.45 -1.70 -8.05
C VAL A 44 -5.52 -2.76 -7.79
N ARG A 45 -5.40 -3.45 -6.64
CA ARG A 45 -6.41 -4.33 -6.06
C ARG A 45 -6.69 -3.88 -4.63
N ARG A 46 -7.96 -3.79 -4.25
CA ARG A 46 -8.39 -3.44 -2.89
C ARG A 46 -8.91 -4.66 -2.16
N ASN A 47 -8.82 -4.66 -0.82
CA ASN A 47 -9.32 -5.72 0.06
C ASN A 47 -8.80 -7.11 -0.35
N VAL A 48 -7.50 -7.20 -0.64
CA VAL A 48 -6.87 -8.45 -1.08
C VAL A 48 -6.80 -9.40 0.10
N ARG A 49 -7.49 -10.54 -0.03
CA ARG A 49 -7.52 -11.59 0.99
C ARG A 49 -6.79 -12.82 0.47
N PHE A 50 -5.90 -13.35 1.29
CA PHE A 50 -5.15 -14.56 0.97
C PHE A 50 -4.96 -15.42 2.23
N SER A 51 -4.60 -16.68 2.02
CA SER A 51 -4.32 -17.61 3.12
C SER A 51 -2.91 -18.16 2.97
N SER A 52 -2.17 -18.21 4.08
CA SER A 52 -0.85 -18.81 4.15
C SER A 52 -0.69 -19.46 5.52
N GLU A 53 -0.13 -20.67 5.56
CA GLU A 53 0.09 -21.44 6.80
C GLU A 53 -1.17 -21.53 7.70
N LYS A 54 -2.34 -21.79 7.09
CA LYS A 54 -3.65 -21.89 7.77
C LYS A 54 -4.14 -20.58 8.44
N LYS A 55 -3.47 -19.45 8.21
CA LYS A 55 -3.91 -18.12 8.63
C LYS A 55 -4.45 -17.34 7.44
N ARG A 56 -5.42 -16.45 7.71
CA ARG A 56 -5.98 -15.51 6.72
C ARG A 56 -5.37 -14.14 6.93
N TYR A 57 -5.04 -13.50 5.83
CA TYR A 57 -4.47 -12.16 5.78
C TYR A 57 -5.30 -11.28 4.87
N GLU A 58 -5.33 -9.99 5.18
CA GLU A 58 -5.98 -8.95 4.40
C GLU A 58 -5.01 -7.79 4.19
N ILE A 59 -4.94 -7.31 2.96
CA ILE A 59 -4.23 -6.09 2.55
C ILE A 59 -5.28 -5.13 2.00
N ASP A 60 -5.36 -3.93 2.56
CA ASP A 60 -6.36 -2.94 2.18
C ASP A 60 -6.18 -2.52 0.72
N VAL A 61 -4.92 -2.24 0.31
CA VAL A 61 -4.56 -1.90 -1.07
C VAL A 61 -3.26 -2.61 -1.47
N ALA A 62 -3.28 -3.36 -2.56
CA ALA A 62 -2.08 -3.89 -3.22
C ALA A 62 -1.90 -3.20 -4.57
N ALA A 63 -0.75 -2.56 -4.77
CA ALA A 63 -0.43 -1.85 -6.00
C ALA A 63 0.76 -2.53 -6.70
N PHE A 64 0.59 -2.84 -7.98
CA PHE A 64 1.49 -3.67 -8.79
C PHE A 64 2.07 -2.84 -9.94
N GLN A 65 3.40 -2.72 -10.00
CA GLN A 65 4.11 -2.14 -11.13
C GLN A 65 5.52 -2.72 -11.21
N ARG A 66 5.81 -3.50 -12.25
CA ARG A 66 7.08 -4.24 -12.38
C ARG A 66 8.31 -3.34 -12.09
N PRO A 67 9.26 -3.77 -11.22
CA PRO A 67 9.26 -5.01 -10.44
C PRO A 67 8.62 -4.86 -9.04
N ARG A 68 7.97 -3.75 -8.72
CA ARG A 68 7.52 -3.43 -7.36
C ARG A 68 6.08 -3.83 -7.06
N VAL A 69 5.88 -4.28 -5.83
CA VAL A 69 4.58 -4.60 -5.25
C VAL A 69 4.45 -3.87 -3.92
N MET A 70 3.58 -2.87 -3.88
CA MET A 70 3.29 -2.11 -2.67
C MET A 70 2.13 -2.77 -1.94
N LEU A 71 2.36 -3.20 -0.70
CA LEU A 71 1.32 -3.75 0.16
C LEU A 71 0.96 -2.73 1.22
N VAL A 72 -0.24 -2.19 1.15
CA VAL A 72 -0.63 -0.99 1.89
C VAL A 72 -1.72 -1.33 2.90
N ASP A 73 -1.47 -0.96 4.16
CA ASP A 73 -2.45 -0.92 5.24
C ASP A 73 -2.82 0.55 5.50
N CYS A 74 -4.07 0.91 5.30
CA CYS A 74 -4.55 2.27 5.48
C CYS A 74 -4.93 2.45 6.95
N LYS A 75 -4.40 3.49 7.61
CA LYS A 75 -4.68 3.78 9.02
C LYS A 75 -5.24 5.20 9.18
N HIS A 76 -6.57 5.28 9.32
CA HIS A 76 -7.26 6.51 9.66
C HIS A 76 -7.26 6.73 11.19
N TRP A 77 -6.08 6.97 11.76
CA TRP A 77 -5.95 7.29 13.18
C TRP A 77 -6.11 8.80 13.40
N GLY A 78 -7.11 9.23 14.18
CA GLY A 78 -7.28 10.64 14.57
C GLY A 78 -6.08 11.17 15.37
N VAL A 79 -5.88 12.48 15.43
CA VAL A 79 -4.75 13.13 16.12
C VAL A 79 -4.82 12.88 17.64
N ARG A 80 -4.09 11.88 18.15
CA ARG A 80 -3.90 11.64 19.59
C ARG A 80 -2.45 11.30 19.89
N ALA A 81 -1.95 11.76 21.03
CA ALA A 81 -0.63 11.43 21.55
C ALA A 81 -0.54 9.94 21.95
N GLY A 82 0.66 9.36 21.92
CA GLY A 82 0.92 7.98 22.40
C GLY A 82 0.74 6.86 21.37
N LYS A 83 0.62 7.18 20.07
CA LYS A 83 0.41 6.17 19.01
C LYS A 83 1.63 5.33 18.63
N SER A 84 2.83 5.70 19.06
CA SER A 84 4.06 5.05 18.57
C SER A 84 4.09 3.54 18.80
N SER A 85 3.54 3.04 19.90
CA SER A 85 3.39 1.60 20.14
C SER A 85 2.39 0.96 19.16
N SER A 86 1.21 1.55 19.00
CA SER A 86 0.19 1.05 18.06
C SER A 86 0.67 1.08 16.60
N ILE A 87 1.47 2.07 16.22
CA ILE A 87 2.12 2.14 14.90
C ILE A 87 3.11 1.00 14.74
N ARG A 88 3.98 0.77 15.74
CA ARG A 88 4.95 -0.33 15.72
C ARG A 88 4.26 -1.69 15.64
N ASP A 89 3.18 -1.90 16.40
CA ASP A 89 2.40 -3.13 16.34
C ASP A 89 1.71 -3.31 14.98
N ALA A 90 1.19 -2.24 14.40
CA ALA A 90 0.63 -2.27 13.05
C ALA A 90 1.70 -2.59 12.01
N ALA A 91 2.90 -2.00 12.13
CA ALA A 91 4.03 -2.26 11.26
C ALA A 91 4.50 -3.71 11.38
N ALA A 92 4.58 -4.27 12.59
CA ALA A 92 4.92 -5.68 12.78
C ALA A 92 3.90 -6.63 12.11
N ARG A 93 2.60 -6.34 12.24
CA ARG A 93 1.54 -7.09 11.54
C ARG A 93 1.62 -6.92 10.03
N GLN A 94 1.91 -5.72 9.54
CA GLN A 94 2.06 -5.45 8.12
C GLN A 94 3.28 -6.15 7.53
N ARG A 95 4.37 -6.21 8.30
CA ARG A 95 5.55 -6.97 7.93
C ARG A 95 5.23 -8.45 7.78
N GLN A 96 4.51 -9.02 8.75
CA GLN A 96 4.07 -10.41 8.68
C GLN A 96 3.22 -10.67 7.42
N ARG A 97 2.27 -9.79 7.09
CA ARG A 97 1.46 -9.94 5.87
C ARG A 97 2.34 -9.93 4.62
N ALA A 98 3.31 -9.04 4.53
CA ALA A 98 4.26 -9.00 3.40
C ALA A 98 5.12 -10.27 3.32
N ASP A 99 5.52 -10.82 4.47
CA ASP A 99 6.30 -12.05 4.49
C ASP A 99 5.52 -13.25 3.95
N HIS A 100 4.22 -13.33 4.26
CA HIS A 100 3.33 -14.38 3.75
C HIS A 100 2.76 -14.13 2.35
N PHE A 101 2.86 -12.90 1.81
CA PHE A 101 2.34 -12.55 0.47
C PHE A 101 3.25 -13.04 -0.67
N ASP A 102 4.53 -13.26 -0.37
CA ASP A 102 5.58 -13.69 -1.32
C ASP A 102 5.09 -14.78 -2.30
N GLY A 103 4.67 -15.93 -1.76
CA GLY A 103 4.14 -17.05 -2.56
C GLY A 103 2.72 -16.87 -3.09
N GLN A 104 2.13 -15.69 -2.98
CA GLN A 104 0.76 -15.38 -3.40
C GLN A 104 0.71 -14.38 -4.56
N LEU A 105 1.84 -13.78 -4.94
CA LEU A 105 1.87 -12.70 -5.92
C LEU A 105 1.20 -13.09 -7.26
N THR A 106 1.60 -14.21 -7.87
CA THR A 106 1.03 -14.64 -9.16
C THR A 106 -0.41 -15.13 -9.05
N GLN A 107 -0.85 -15.57 -7.86
CA GLN A 107 -2.26 -15.92 -7.62
C GLN A 107 -3.13 -14.66 -7.52
N VAL A 108 -2.64 -13.62 -6.83
CA VAL A 108 -3.35 -12.36 -6.63
C VAL A 108 -3.28 -11.48 -7.88
N PHE A 109 -2.17 -11.52 -8.59
CA PHE A 109 -1.90 -10.71 -9.78
C PHE A 109 -1.19 -11.56 -10.86
N PRO A 110 -1.93 -12.33 -11.67
CA PRO A 110 -1.38 -13.23 -12.69
C PRO A 110 -0.44 -12.57 -13.71
N ASP A 111 -0.64 -11.28 -14.00
CA ASP A 111 0.22 -10.50 -14.91
C ASP A 111 1.67 -10.37 -14.40
N ALA A 112 1.92 -10.65 -13.12
CA ALA A 112 3.27 -10.73 -12.57
C ALA A 112 4.06 -12.00 -12.97
N SER A 113 3.41 -13.02 -13.53
CA SER A 113 4.05 -14.29 -13.91
C SER A 113 5.27 -14.13 -14.83
N GLY A 114 5.30 -13.08 -15.66
CA GLY A 114 6.41 -12.76 -16.56
C GLY A 114 7.46 -11.81 -15.99
N TRP A 115 7.35 -11.37 -14.74
CA TRP A 115 8.23 -10.32 -14.21
C TRP A 115 9.65 -10.81 -13.90
N GLY A 116 9.80 -12.11 -13.61
CA GLY A 116 11.05 -12.77 -13.21
C GLY A 116 11.42 -12.53 -11.74
N ARG A 117 11.32 -11.27 -11.29
CA ARG A 117 11.49 -10.88 -9.89
C ARG A 117 10.47 -9.83 -9.48
N ALA A 118 10.20 -9.75 -8.18
CA ALA A 118 9.43 -8.67 -7.60
C ALA A 118 10.01 -8.18 -6.27
N SER A 119 9.93 -6.87 -6.01
CA SER A 119 10.29 -6.25 -4.74
C SER A 119 9.01 -5.95 -3.96
N ILE A 120 8.79 -6.63 -2.83
CA ILE A 120 7.62 -6.40 -1.97
C ILE A 120 7.96 -5.32 -0.95
N ILE A 121 7.18 -4.24 -0.96
CA ILE A 121 7.38 -3.05 -0.13
C ILE A 121 6.13 -2.87 0.74
N PRO A 122 6.19 -3.21 2.04
CA PRO A 122 5.09 -2.98 2.96
C PRO A 122 5.03 -1.51 3.39
N VAL A 123 3.83 -0.94 3.35
CA VAL A 123 3.56 0.46 3.66
C VAL A 123 2.34 0.55 4.57
N ILE A 124 2.39 1.44 5.54
CA ILE A 124 1.24 1.95 6.27
C ILE A 124 0.99 3.36 5.79
N VAL A 125 -0.20 3.63 5.25
CA VAL A 125 -0.60 4.97 4.85
C VAL A 125 -1.43 5.60 5.96
N THR A 126 -1.00 6.74 6.47
CA THR A 126 -1.66 7.44 7.58
C THR A 126 -2.30 8.74 7.13
N LEU A 127 -3.33 9.18 7.84
CA LEU A 127 -3.97 10.47 7.57
C LEU A 127 -3.01 11.65 7.84
N HIS A 128 -2.29 11.58 8.96
CA HIS A 128 -1.38 12.62 9.43
C HIS A 128 0.06 12.12 9.50
N GLN A 129 1.02 13.06 9.57
CA GLN A 129 2.41 12.74 9.83
C GLN A 129 2.55 12.13 11.23
N GLU A 130 3.14 10.95 11.29
CA GLU A 130 3.45 10.26 12.55
C GLU A 130 4.96 10.38 12.87
N ALA A 131 5.32 10.21 14.14
CA ALA A 131 6.71 10.27 14.60
C ALA A 131 7.53 9.02 14.19
N VAL A 132 6.87 7.87 14.06
CA VAL A 132 7.47 6.64 13.53
C VAL A 132 7.30 6.67 12.02
N THR A 133 8.39 6.77 11.26
CA THR A 133 8.40 6.80 9.79
C THR A 133 8.77 5.46 9.17
N GLU A 134 9.41 4.58 9.94
CA GLU A 134 9.74 3.21 9.56
C GLU A 134 9.84 2.33 10.81
N HIS A 135 9.36 1.09 10.70
CA HIS A 135 9.56 0.07 11.73
C HIS A 135 9.50 -1.32 11.11
N ALA A 136 10.45 -2.18 11.46
CA ALA A 136 10.52 -3.57 10.99
C ALA A 136 10.49 -3.69 9.44
N GLY A 137 11.08 -2.72 8.74
CA GLY A 137 11.08 -2.67 7.28
C GLY A 137 9.72 -2.28 6.67
N VAL A 138 8.82 -1.69 7.45
CA VAL A 138 7.53 -1.15 6.99
C VAL A 138 7.58 0.37 7.06
N PHE A 139 7.30 1.02 5.93
CA PHE A 139 7.27 2.48 5.82
C PHE A 139 5.94 3.01 6.35
N VAL A 140 5.99 4.09 7.13
CA VAL A 140 4.80 4.81 7.60
C VAL A 140 4.75 6.15 6.90
N VAL A 141 3.81 6.29 5.99
CA VAL A 141 3.76 7.38 5.02
C VAL A 141 2.45 8.14 5.19
N PRO A 142 2.49 9.43 5.56
CA PRO A 142 1.26 10.20 5.54
C PRO A 142 0.79 10.39 4.11
N VAL A 143 -0.52 10.40 3.90
CA VAL A 143 -1.12 10.39 2.56
C VAL A 143 -0.65 11.55 1.67
N PHE A 144 -0.39 12.72 2.26
CA PHE A 144 0.10 13.89 1.53
C PHE A 144 1.54 13.75 1.01
N LYS A 145 2.32 12.78 1.52
CA LYS A 145 3.65 12.40 1.01
C LYS A 145 3.63 11.16 0.10
N LEU A 146 2.47 10.56 -0.13
CA LEU A 146 2.38 9.28 -0.84
C LEU A 146 2.92 9.35 -2.27
N ASN A 147 2.66 10.44 -3.01
CA ASN A 147 3.23 10.66 -4.34
C ASN A 147 4.77 10.70 -4.32
N GLN A 148 5.35 11.45 -3.39
CA GLN A 148 6.81 11.51 -3.25
C GLN A 148 7.39 10.13 -2.91
N PHE A 149 6.76 9.41 -1.98
CA PHE A 149 7.18 8.06 -1.61
C PHE A 149 7.13 7.09 -2.82
N ILE A 150 6.10 7.20 -3.67
CA ILE A 150 5.99 6.40 -4.90
C ILE A 150 7.18 6.68 -5.83
N GLU A 151 7.55 7.94 -6.03
CA GLU A 151 8.71 8.31 -6.86
C GLU A 151 10.03 7.83 -6.28
N GLU A 152 10.24 7.95 -4.97
CA GLU A 152 11.42 7.39 -4.29
C GLU A 152 11.49 5.86 -4.42
N ALA A 153 10.34 5.18 -4.33
CA ALA A 153 10.26 3.75 -4.58
C ALA A 153 10.62 3.39 -6.02
N ARG A 154 10.29 4.23 -7.01
CA ARG A 154 10.66 3.98 -8.42
C ARG A 154 12.17 3.92 -8.63
N CYS A 155 12.91 4.68 -7.84
CA CYS A 155 14.37 4.68 -7.86
C CYS A 155 14.98 3.42 -7.21
N GLY A 156 14.17 2.55 -6.59
CA GLY A 156 14.61 1.29 -5.97
C GLY A 156 15.18 1.45 -4.57
N ILE A 157 15.06 2.64 -3.96
CA ILE A 157 15.64 2.95 -2.64
C ILE A 157 15.01 2.09 -1.52
N PHE A 158 13.80 1.58 -1.73
CA PHE A 158 13.04 0.81 -0.75
C PHE A 158 12.96 -0.69 -1.05
N ASP A 159 13.73 -1.19 -2.01
CA ASP A 159 13.73 -2.60 -2.40
C ASP A 159 14.39 -3.46 -1.30
N ALA A 160 13.64 -3.75 -0.24
CA ALA A 160 14.13 -4.45 0.95
C ALA A 160 13.96 -5.98 0.88
N LYS A 161 12.93 -6.47 0.16
CA LYS A 161 12.66 -7.90 -0.02
C LYS A 161 12.42 -8.22 -1.49
N GLU A 162 13.40 -8.89 -2.11
CA GLU A 162 13.26 -9.43 -3.47
C GLU A 162 12.67 -10.86 -3.41
N VAL A 163 11.69 -11.09 -4.26
CA VAL A 163 11.02 -12.37 -4.49
C VAL A 163 11.35 -12.86 -5.88
N LYS A 164 11.86 -14.09 -6.00
CA LYS A 164 12.02 -14.75 -7.29
C LYS A 164 10.68 -15.35 -7.70
N LEU A 165 10.22 -14.99 -8.90
CA LEU A 165 8.99 -15.53 -9.44
C LEU A 165 9.37 -16.68 -10.37
N ALA A 166 8.88 -17.88 -10.06
CA ALA A 166 9.02 -19.02 -10.95
C ALA A 166 8.31 -18.68 -12.27
N SER A 167 9.06 -18.73 -13.37
CA SER A 167 8.52 -18.60 -14.72
C SER A 167 7.60 -19.78 -15.01
N LEU A 168 6.35 -19.54 -15.34
CA LEU A 168 5.42 -20.59 -15.79
C LEU A 168 5.81 -21.21 -17.15
N ARG A 169 6.95 -20.87 -17.75
CA ARG A 169 7.39 -21.39 -19.06
C ARG A 169 8.08 -22.77 -19.02
N GLU A 170 8.24 -23.41 -17.86
CA GLU A 170 8.94 -24.70 -17.76
C GLU A 170 8.02 -25.95 -17.72
N PHE A 171 6.73 -25.82 -18.08
CA PHE A 171 5.82 -26.97 -18.21
C PHE A 171 5.12 -27.05 -19.58
N GLN A 172 5.88 -26.85 -20.65
CA GLN A 172 5.51 -27.34 -21.98
C GLN A 172 6.73 -27.99 -22.63
N HIS A 173 6.97 -29.27 -22.31
CA HIS A 173 7.14 -30.39 -23.25
C HIS A 173 7.63 -31.65 -22.53
#